data_AF-Q111X8-F1
#
_entry.id   AF-Q111X8-F1
#
_cell.length_a   1.000
_cell.length_b   1.000
_cell.length_c   1.000
_cell.angle_alpha   90.00
_cell.angle_beta   90.00
_cell.angle_gamma   90.00
#
_symmetry.space_group_name_H-M   'P 1'
#
loop_
_entity.id
_entity.type
_entity.pdbx_description
1 polymer ?
#
loop_
_entity_poly.entity_id
_entity_poly.type
_entity_poly.pdbx_seq_one_letter_code
_entity_poly.pdbx_strand_id
1 'polypeptide(L)' 'MIMIAYILEAVDNYYPTTEILLLLESFYGAMFFYLKNLPITPSQCYEQVHKTWDEFQLGVSTWQDEQLPITCQN' A
#
# COMPACT_ATOMS: atom_id res chain seq x y z
N MET A 1 -3.72 3.78 -28.23
CA MET A 1 -2.67 4.82 -28.23
C MET A 1 -2.97 6.01 -27.31
N ILE A 2 -4.23 6.30 -26.95
CA ILE A 2 -4.60 7.45 -26.10
C ILE A 2 -3.94 7.40 -24.70
N MET A 3 -3.86 6.22 -24.08
CA MET A 3 -3.34 6.06 -22.71
C MET A 3 -1.86 6.45 -22.53
N ILE A 4 -1.00 6.18 -23.52
CA ILE A 4 0.43 6.53 -23.42
C ILE A 4 0.61 8.05 -23.45
N ALA A 5 -0.15 8.76 -24.28
CA ALA A 5 -0.09 10.23 -24.35
C ALA A 5 -0.51 10.88 -23.02
N TYR A 6 -1.57 10.37 -22.38
CA TYR A 6 -1.99 10.84 -21.05
C TYR A 6 -0.95 10.57 -19.97
N ILE A 7 -0.26 9.43 -20.02
CA ILE A 7 0.81 9.12 -19.06
C ILE A 7 1.99 10.08 -19.25
N LEU A 8 2.42 10.30 -20.50
CA LEU A 8 3.53 11.23 -20.78
C LEU A 8 3.21 12.65 -20.32
N GLU A 9 2.00 13.15 -20.62
CA GLU A 9 1.55 14.45 -20.15
C GLU A 9 1.49 14.55 -18.62
N ALA A 10 0.99 13.50 -17.95
CA ALA A 10 0.94 13.47 -16.49
C ALA A 10 2.34 13.48 -15.87
N VAL A 11 3.29 12.75 -16.46
CA VAL A 11 4.70 12.70 -16.01
C VAL A 11 5.39 14.05 -16.21
N ASP A 12 5.18 14.71 -17.36
CA ASP A 12 5.81 16.00 -17.67
C ASP A 12 5.37 17.13 -16.72
N ASN A 13 4.15 17.03 -16.16
CA ASN A 13 3.56 18.06 -15.30
C ASN A 13 3.47 17.64 -13.82
N TYR A 14 4.11 16.54 -13.45
CA TYR A 14 4.03 15.96 -12.11
C TYR A 14 4.75 16.81 -11.05
N TYR A 15 4.06 17.08 -9.93
CA TYR A 15 4.65 17.76 -8.77
C TYR A 15 4.82 16.83 -7.55
N PRO A 16 6.04 16.34 -7.29
CA PRO A 16 6.28 15.25 -6.32
C PRO A 16 5.99 15.60 -4.86
N THR A 17 5.78 16.86 -4.54
CA THR A 17 5.49 17.29 -3.17
C THR A 17 4.02 17.10 -2.82
N THR A 18 3.09 17.23 -3.76
CA THR A 18 1.64 17.18 -3.48
C THR A 18 0.86 16.24 -4.39
N GLU A 19 1.56 15.49 -5.25
CA GLU A 19 0.94 14.59 -6.21
C GLU A 19 1.59 13.21 -6.17
N ILE A 20 0.87 12.19 -6.61
CA ILE A 20 1.35 10.82 -6.82
C ILE A 20 0.79 10.29 -8.14
N LEU A 21 1.64 9.66 -8.95
CA LEU A 21 1.26 8.85 -10.12
C LEU A 21 1.43 7.38 -9.78
N LEU A 22 0.39 6.56 -9.96
CA LEU A 22 0.44 5.10 -9.74
C LEU A 22 0.00 4.37 -11.00
N LEU A 23 0.79 3.39 -11.42
CA LEU A 23 0.40 2.39 -12.39
C LEU A 23 0.30 1.05 -11.67
N LEU A 24 -0.92 0.52 -11.57
CA LEU A 24 -1.20 -0.77 -10.95
C LEU A 24 -1.55 -1.77 -12.03
N GLU A 25 -0.71 -2.79 -12.20
CA GLU A 25 -0.95 -3.89 -13.13
C GLU A 25 -1.55 -5.10 -12.40
N SER A 26 -2.55 -5.71 -13.02
CA SER A 26 -3.14 -6.98 -12.63
C SER A 26 -3.32 -7.85 -13.87
N PHE A 27 -3.54 -9.15 -13.67
CA PHE A 27 -3.59 -10.17 -14.73
C PHE A 27 -4.42 -9.79 -15.97
N TYR A 28 -5.46 -8.97 -15.83
CA TYR A 28 -6.37 -8.58 -16.90
C TYR A 28 -6.27 -7.12 -17.34
N GLY A 29 -5.33 -6.34 -16.81
CA GLY A 29 -5.15 -4.96 -17.23
C GLY A 29 -4.38 -4.09 -16.24
N ALA A 30 -4.17 -2.84 -16.63
CA ALA A 30 -3.51 -1.85 -15.79
C ALA A 30 -4.46 -0.69 -15.49
N MET A 31 -4.39 -0.19 -14.27
CA MET A 31 -5.05 1.04 -13.84
C MET A 31 -4.01 2.13 -13.59
N PHE A 32 -4.28 3.31 -14.12
CA PHE A 32 -3.46 4.50 -13.89
C PHE A 32 -4.21 5.47 -12.98
N PHE A 33 -3.59 5.86 -11.87
CA PHE A 33 -4.14 6.83 -10.93
C PHE A 33 -3.26 8.07 -10.89
N TYR A 34 -3.91 9.23 -10.95
CA TYR A 34 -3.28 10.53 -10.73
C TYR A 34 -3.94 11.19 -9.53
N LEU A 35 -3.25 11.16 -8.39
CA LEU A 35 -3.69 11.76 -7.14
C LEU A 35 -3.04 13.14 -7.01
N LYS A 36 -3.86 14.16 -6.71
CA LYS A 36 -3.43 15.55 -6.57
C LYS A 36 -3.85 16.13 -5.24
N ASN A 37 -3.22 17.24 -4.85
CA ASN A 37 -3.55 17.99 -3.64
C ASN A 37 -3.44 17.14 -2.37
N LEU A 38 -2.39 16.32 -2.29
CA LEU A 38 -2.15 15.49 -1.12
C LEU A 38 -1.97 16.37 0.12
N PRO A 39 -2.64 16.02 1.24
CA PRO A 39 -2.57 16.81 2.47
C PRO A 39 -1.19 16.68 3.16
N ILE A 40 -0.42 15.67 2.80
CA ILE A 40 0.92 15.38 3.29
C ILE A 40 1.79 14.94 2.12
N THR A 41 3.06 15.34 2.12
CA THR A 41 3.97 14.99 1.02
C THR A 41 4.26 13.48 1.02
N PRO A 42 4.56 12.86 -0.13
CA PRO A 42 4.92 11.43 -0.18
C PRO A 42 6.08 11.05 0.75
N SER A 43 7.10 11.93 0.86
CA SER A 43 8.23 11.72 1.79
C SER A 43 7.79 11.69 3.25
N GLN A 44 6.95 12.65 3.66
CA GLN A 44 6.43 12.70 5.03
C GLN A 44 5.49 11.53 5.33
N CYS A 45 4.69 11.11 4.35
CA CYS A 45 3.85 9.92 4.45
C CYS A 45 4.70 8.66 4.71
N TYR A 46 5.79 8.48 3.95
CA TYR A 46 6.74 7.39 4.17
C TYR A 46 7.34 7.42 5.57
N GLU A 47 7.83 8.58 6.03
CA GLU A 47 8.38 8.73 7.37
C GLU A 47 7.36 8.38 8.46
N GLN A 48 6.10 8.77 8.28
CA GLN A 48 5.03 8.50 9.24
C GLN A 48 4.71 7.00 9.30
N VAL A 49 4.49 6.36 8.15
CA VAL A 49 4.20 4.91 8.06
C VAL A 49 5.39 4.11 8.60
N HIS A 50 6.62 4.52 8.31
CA HIS A 50 7.81 3.86 8.83
C HIS A 50 7.91 3.96 10.36
N LYS A 51 7.56 5.10 10.96
CA LYS A 51 7.56 5.28 12.43
C LYS A 51 6.52 4.40 13.12
N THR A 52 5.39 4.12 12.47
CA THR A 52 4.32 3.27 13.00
C THR A 52 4.28 1.90 12.32
N TRP A 53 5.41 1.45 11.78
CA TRP A 53 5.49 0.20 11.02
C TRP A 53 5.03 -1.03 11.82
N ASP A 54 5.19 -0.98 13.14
CA ASP A 54 4.73 -2.02 14.07
C ASP A 54 3.20 -2.24 14.02
N GLU A 55 2.40 -1.22 13.68
CA GLU A 55 0.94 -1.34 13.53
C GLU A 55 0.53 -2.19 12.31
N PHE A 56 1.41 -2.26 11.31
CA PHE A 56 1.19 -3.02 10.07
C PHE A 56 1.76 -4.44 10.15
N GLN A 57 2.44 -4.79 11.25
CA GLN A 57 2.75 -6.17 11.54
C GLN A 57 1.43 -6.86 11.88
N LEU A 58 0.82 -7.48 10.87
CA LEU A 58 -0.19 -8.51 11.08
C LEU A 58 0.41 -9.45 12.11
N GLY A 59 -0.18 -9.45 13.31
CA GLY A 59 0.41 -10.14 14.45
C GLY A 59 0.94 -11.48 13.98
N VAL A 60 2.21 -11.78 14.32
CA VAL A 60 2.55 -13.15 14.61
C VAL A 60 1.51 -13.53 15.63
N SER A 61 0.42 -14.11 15.13
CA SER A 61 -0.63 -14.62 15.97
C SER A 61 0.14 -15.64 16.76
N THR A 62 0.40 -15.32 18.01
CA THR A 62 0.67 -16.30 19.02
C THR A 62 -0.61 -17.13 19.11
N TRP A 63 -0.85 -17.96 18.09
CA TRP A 63 -1.35 -19.30 18.28
C TRP A 63 -0.28 -19.97 19.13
N GLN A 64 -0.22 -19.59 20.40
CA GLN A 64 0.30 -20.48 21.40
C GLN A 64 -0.57 -21.70 21.26
N ASP A 65 0.06 -22.80 20.88
CA ASP A 65 -0.46 -24.14 21.02
C ASP A 65 -1.04 -24.27 22.43
N GLU A 66 -2.35 -24.01 22.58
CA GLU A 66 -3.08 -24.52 23.73
C GLU A 66 -3.28 -26.01 23.46
N GLN A 67 -2.20 -26.77 23.65
CA GLN A 67 -2.27 -28.21 23.90
C GLN A 67 -3.08 -28.41 25.19
N LEU A 68 -4.41 -28.37 25.08
CA LEU A 68 -5.26 -28.98 26.08
C LEU A 68 -5.09 -30.51 25.96
N PRO A 69 -4.66 -31.21 27.02
CA PRO A 69 -4.64 -32.67 26.98
C PRO A 69 -6.09 -33.15 26.90
N ILE A 70 -6.45 -33.74 25.77
CA ILE A 70 -7.69 -34.52 25.67
C ILE A 70 -7.48 -35.77 26.52
N THR A 71 -7.76 -35.69 27.82
CA THR A 71 -7.97 -36.90 28.61
C THR A 71 -9.37 -37.40 28.26
N CYS A 72 -9.44 -38.38 27.37
CA CYS A 72 -10.63 -39.21 27.23
C CYS A 72 -10.89 -39.88 28.57
N GLN A 73 -11.96 -39.47 29.27
CA GLN A 73 -12.50 -40.20 30.41
C GLN A 73 -13.79 -40.91 29.97
N ASN A 74 -13.65 -42.24 29.92
CA ASN A 74 -14.61 -43.35 30.04
C ASN A 74 -16.08 -43.13 29.67
#